data_AF-A0A7S3WY67-F1
#
_entry.id   AF-A0A7S3WY67-F1
#
_cell.length_a   1.000
_cell.length_b   1.000
_cell.length_c   1.000
_cell.angle_alpha   90.00
_cell.angle_beta   90.00
_cell.angle_gamma   90.00
#
_symmetry.space_group_name_H-M   'P 1'
#
loop_
_entity.id
_entity.type
_entity.pdbx_description
1 polymer ?
#
loop_
_entity_poly.entity_id
_entity_poly.type
_entity_poly.pdbx_seq_one_letter_code
_entity_poly.pdbx_strand_id
1 'polypeptide(L)'
;EQYFARLGGEADRSVLLEQLQARTGVDLKDKAAKGEMDQKALDQLLSTTSVEIFPVMLPTKENGFDAISMYCDDKGVAKGLEENARATGLARAAGFPQQTFRGDIFVGRVFDDTEDEWRRVDFPLSLCNSDAEWVTKCKKQRERRSSCDIKSLADQIGANNPAKVTPDTMQDATPTGETDAYKWRQTDDEVEVTFKTEGLQKGDKKLVKVAFTRAHLKVEVRGQAVID
;
A
#
# COMPACT_ATOMS: atom_id res chain seq x y z
N GLU A 1 -1.23 -9.75 -11.44
CA GLU A 1 -2.62 -9.35 -11.10
C GLU A 1 -3.68 -10.14 -11.86
N GLN A 2 -3.68 -10.16 -13.20
CA GLN A 2 -4.72 -10.86 -13.97
C GLN A 2 -4.88 -12.36 -13.65
N TYR A 3 -3.81 -13.04 -13.21
CA TYR A 3 -3.88 -14.44 -12.78
C TYR A 3 -4.83 -14.63 -11.59
N PHE A 4 -4.59 -13.90 -10.50
CA PHE A 4 -5.41 -13.98 -9.28
C PHE A 4 -6.82 -13.43 -9.48
N ALA A 5 -7.00 -12.42 -10.33
CA ALA A 5 -8.32 -11.90 -10.66
C ALA A 5 -9.25 -12.96 -11.28
N ARG A 6 -8.70 -13.97 -11.97
CA ARG A 6 -9.47 -15.04 -12.63
C ARG A 6 -9.69 -16.26 -11.74
N LEU A 7 -9.06 -16.32 -10.56
CA LEU A 7 -9.15 -17.46 -9.64
C LEU A 7 -10.16 -17.18 -8.52
N GLY A 8 -11.01 -18.17 -8.24
CA GLY A 8 -12.03 -18.12 -7.20
C GLY A 8 -13.36 -17.51 -7.65
N GLY A 9 -14.29 -17.38 -6.70
CA GLY A 9 -15.56 -16.66 -6.87
C GLY A 9 -15.41 -15.16 -6.65
N GLU A 10 -16.52 -14.42 -6.72
CA GLU A 10 -16.56 -13.03 -6.27
C GLU A 10 -16.17 -12.95 -4.79
N ALA A 11 -15.31 -11.98 -4.45
CA ALA A 11 -14.87 -11.79 -3.08
C ALA A 11 -16.04 -11.32 -2.20
N ASP A 12 -16.22 -11.93 -1.04
CA ASP A 12 -17.21 -11.49 -0.07
C ASP A 12 -16.88 -10.07 0.40
N ARG A 13 -17.77 -9.13 0.04
CA ARG A 13 -17.64 -7.71 0.33
C ARG A 13 -17.51 -7.43 1.82
N SER A 14 -18.23 -8.16 2.66
CA SER A 14 -18.24 -7.95 4.10
C SER A 14 -16.92 -8.33 4.74
N VAL A 15 -16.35 -9.48 4.31
CA VAL A 15 -15.05 -9.99 4.73
C VAL A 15 -13.93 -9.07 4.24
N LEU A 16 -13.98 -8.63 2.98
CA LEU A 16 -12.97 -7.75 2.42
C LEU A 16 -12.89 -6.41 3.16
N LEU A 17 -14.03 -5.84 3.52
CA LEU A 17 -14.09 -4.60 4.31
C LEU A 17 -13.51 -4.77 5.71
N GLU A 18 -13.79 -5.90 6.38
CA GLU A 18 -13.22 -6.21 7.69
C GLU A 18 -11.68 -6.37 7.61
N GLN A 19 -11.19 -7.04 6.57
CA GLN A 19 -9.75 -7.17 6.32
C GLN A 19 -9.08 -5.81 6.04
N LEU A 20 -9.72 -4.95 5.24
CA LEU A 20 -9.25 -3.59 4.98
C LEU A 20 -9.20 -2.75 6.26
N GLN A 21 -10.23 -2.84 7.10
CA GLN A 21 -10.28 -2.14 8.39
C GLN A 21 -9.18 -2.64 9.32
N ALA A 22 -8.98 -3.96 9.44
CA ALA A 22 -7.91 -4.53 10.25
C ALA A 22 -6.52 -4.10 9.78
N ARG A 23 -6.32 -3.95 8.46
CA ARG A 23 -5.03 -3.57 7.86
C ARG A 23 -4.75 -2.07 7.95
N THR A 24 -5.76 -1.23 7.76
CA THR A 24 -5.60 0.23 7.65
C THR A 24 -5.96 0.97 8.93
N GLY A 25 -6.69 0.33 9.84
CA GLY A 25 -7.31 0.98 11.00
C GLY A 25 -8.49 1.89 10.64
N VAL A 26 -8.86 1.98 9.36
CA VAL A 26 -9.93 2.85 8.87
C VAL A 26 -11.20 2.04 8.65
N ASP A 27 -12.29 2.45 9.29
CA ASP A 27 -13.61 1.89 9.04
C ASP A 27 -14.22 2.50 7.77
N LEU A 28 -14.00 1.81 6.65
CA LEU A 28 -14.53 2.24 5.35
C LEU A 28 -16.06 2.13 5.27
N LYS A 29 -16.70 1.27 6.08
CA LYS A 29 -18.17 1.18 6.15
C LYS A 29 -18.73 2.44 6.79
N ASP A 30 -18.14 2.88 7.90
CA ASP A 30 -18.56 4.10 8.59
C ASP A 30 -18.34 5.35 7.72
N LYS A 31 -17.19 5.45 7.03
CA LYS A 31 -16.93 6.57 6.10
C LYS A 31 -17.92 6.63 4.93
N ALA A 32 -18.22 5.49 4.32
CA ALA A 32 -19.24 5.44 3.28
C ALA A 32 -20.64 5.79 3.82
N ALA A 33 -20.99 5.33 5.02
CA ALA A 33 -22.26 5.66 5.67
C ALA A 33 -22.40 7.15 6.01
N LYS A 34 -21.29 7.83 6.31
CA LYS A 34 -21.23 9.28 6.55
C LYS A 34 -21.18 10.12 5.27
N GLY A 35 -21.13 9.50 4.10
CA GLY A 35 -20.99 10.19 2.81
C GLY A 35 -19.59 10.76 2.57
N GLU A 36 -18.60 10.42 3.40
CA GLU A 36 -17.20 10.82 3.23
C GLU A 36 -16.49 10.00 2.14
N MET A 37 -17.14 8.97 1.61
CA MET A 37 -16.66 8.14 0.52
C MET A 37 -17.83 7.78 -0.40
N ASP A 38 -17.66 8.03 -1.70
CA ASP A 38 -18.64 7.61 -2.70
C ASP A 38 -18.72 6.08 -2.75
N GLN A 39 -19.94 5.56 -2.81
CA GLN A 39 -20.24 4.15 -2.87
C GLN A 39 -19.62 3.50 -4.12
N LYS A 40 -19.60 4.21 -5.25
CA LYS A 40 -18.99 3.72 -6.49
C LYS A 40 -17.46 3.66 -6.38
N ALA A 41 -16.84 4.65 -5.73
CA ALA A 41 -15.41 4.63 -5.44
C ALA A 41 -15.03 3.47 -4.51
N LEU A 42 -15.86 3.18 -3.49
CA LEU A 42 -15.69 2.04 -2.61
C LEU A 42 -15.82 0.71 -3.38
N ASP A 43 -16.83 0.57 -4.24
CA ASP A 43 -17.02 -0.65 -5.02
C ASP A 43 -15.89 -0.84 -6.04
N GLN A 44 -15.35 0.24 -6.62
CA GLN A 44 -14.18 0.19 -7.48
C GLN A 44 -12.94 -0.27 -6.71
N LEU A 45 -12.69 0.30 -5.53
CA LEU A 45 -11.60 -0.13 -4.63
C LEU A 45 -11.69 -1.62 -4.29
N LEU A 46 -12.90 -2.08 -3.94
CA LEU A 46 -13.15 -3.48 -3.58
C LEU A 46 -13.08 -4.41 -4.80
N SER A 47 -13.28 -3.90 -6.01
CA SER A 47 -13.11 -4.66 -7.26
C SER A 47 -11.65 -4.82 -7.68
N THR A 48 -10.78 -3.87 -7.34
CA THR A 48 -9.34 -3.90 -7.67
C THR A 48 -8.64 -5.07 -6.98
N THR A 49 -8.24 -6.09 -7.74
CA THR A 49 -7.41 -7.19 -7.22
C THR A 49 -5.95 -6.77 -7.24
N SER A 50 -5.28 -6.89 -6.10
CA SER A 50 -3.85 -6.59 -5.99
C SER A 50 -3.06 -7.85 -5.61
N VAL A 51 -1.76 -7.83 -5.89
CA VAL A 51 -0.86 -8.90 -5.42
C VAL A 51 -0.34 -8.49 -4.05
N GLU A 52 -0.59 -9.31 -3.03
CA GLU A 52 0.06 -9.13 -1.75
C GLU A 52 1.46 -9.75 -1.79
N ILE A 53 2.46 -8.97 -1.39
CA ILE A 53 3.85 -9.39 -1.29
C ILE A 53 4.17 -9.63 0.17
N PHE A 54 4.45 -10.88 0.51
CA PHE A 54 4.89 -11.30 1.83
C PHE A 54 6.41 -11.53 1.82
N PRO A 55 7.22 -10.62 2.40
CA PRO A 55 8.66 -10.77 2.48
C PRO A 55 9.01 -11.85 3.51
N VAL A 56 9.54 -12.98 3.03
CA VAL A 56 9.93 -14.11 3.88
C VAL A 56 11.33 -13.85 4.45
N MET A 57 12.30 -13.55 3.59
CA MET A 57 13.68 -13.27 3.95
C MET A 57 14.12 -11.97 3.29
N LEU A 58 14.74 -11.07 4.06
CA LEU A 58 15.29 -9.82 3.52
C LEU A 58 16.73 -9.97 3.05
N PRO A 59 17.19 -9.16 2.09
CA PRO A 59 18.57 -9.19 1.67
C PRO A 59 19.45 -8.56 2.76
N THR A 60 20.40 -9.31 3.30
CA THR A 60 21.40 -8.81 4.25
C THR A 60 22.77 -9.36 3.92
N LYS A 61 23.84 -8.70 4.40
CA LYS A 61 25.22 -9.21 4.25
C LYS A 61 25.37 -10.65 4.72
N GLU A 62 24.67 -11.03 5.80
CA GLU A 62 24.75 -12.35 6.41
C GLU A 62 24.13 -13.48 5.58
N ASN A 63 23.15 -13.18 4.72
CA ASN A 63 22.53 -14.16 3.85
C ASN A 63 22.96 -14.01 2.38
N GLY A 64 24.00 -13.22 2.12
CA GLY A 64 24.54 -13.01 0.78
C GLY A 64 23.63 -12.13 -0.08
N PHE A 65 22.88 -11.22 0.53
CA PHE A 65 21.97 -10.28 -0.13
C PHE A 65 20.82 -10.93 -0.90
N ASP A 66 20.51 -12.19 -0.58
CA ASP A 66 19.33 -12.86 -1.10
C ASP A 66 18.07 -12.41 -0.33
N ALA A 67 17.04 -12.02 -1.07
CA ALA A 67 15.70 -11.85 -0.57
C ALA A 67 14.75 -12.89 -1.17
N ILE A 68 13.80 -13.35 -0.36
CA ILE A 68 12.76 -14.29 -0.78
C ILE A 68 11.42 -13.71 -0.39
N SER A 69 10.50 -13.66 -1.36
CA SER A 69 9.15 -13.12 -1.20
C SER A 69 8.13 -14.11 -1.74
N MET A 70 6.99 -14.20 -1.04
CA MET A 70 5.81 -14.92 -1.51
C MET A 70 4.79 -13.91 -2.04
N TYR A 71 4.20 -14.21 -3.19
CA TYR A 71 3.21 -13.39 -3.86
C TYR A 71 1.88 -14.14 -3.82
N CYS A 72 0.88 -13.53 -3.21
CA CYS A 72 -0.44 -14.14 -3.00
C CYS A 72 -1.57 -13.21 -3.42
N ASP A 73 -2.76 -13.79 -3.57
CA ASP A 73 -3.99 -13.05 -3.79
C ASP A 73 -4.37 -12.29 -2.50
N ASP A 74 -4.47 -10.96 -2.59
CA ASP A 74 -4.88 -10.09 -1.49
C ASP A 74 -6.30 -10.39 -0.98
N LYS A 75 -7.10 -11.08 -1.79
CA LYS A 75 -8.49 -11.45 -1.51
C LYS A 75 -8.68 -12.95 -1.30
N GLY A 76 -7.61 -13.73 -1.13
CA GLY A 76 -7.73 -15.19 -1.03
C GLY A 76 -8.70 -15.68 0.06
N VAL A 77 -8.79 -14.97 1.20
CA VAL A 77 -9.77 -15.24 2.26
C VAL A 77 -11.18 -14.85 1.82
N ALA A 78 -11.38 -13.62 1.33
CA ALA A 78 -12.69 -13.12 0.91
C ALA A 78 -13.28 -13.91 -0.26
N LYS A 79 -12.44 -14.46 -1.15
CA LYS A 79 -12.83 -15.37 -2.23
C LYS A 79 -13.08 -16.81 -1.77
N GLY A 80 -12.85 -17.12 -0.50
CA GLY A 80 -13.02 -18.46 0.05
C GLY A 80 -12.04 -19.50 -0.52
N LEU A 81 -10.85 -19.08 -0.97
CA LEU A 81 -9.86 -20.01 -1.54
C LEU A 81 -9.37 -21.00 -0.48
N GLU A 82 -9.03 -22.21 -0.92
CA GLU A 82 -8.49 -23.26 -0.07
C GLU A 82 -7.11 -22.89 0.49
N GLU A 83 -6.77 -23.44 1.66
CA GLU A 83 -5.44 -23.27 2.23
C GLU A 83 -4.37 -23.97 1.39
N ASN A 84 -3.29 -23.25 1.10
CA ASN A 84 -2.11 -23.80 0.44
C ASN A 84 -1.16 -24.39 1.47
N ALA A 85 -1.38 -25.65 1.85
CA ALA A 85 -0.59 -26.34 2.87
C ALA A 85 0.92 -26.35 2.57
N ARG A 86 1.33 -26.35 1.30
CA ARG A 86 2.75 -26.33 0.90
C ARG A 86 3.40 -24.98 1.19
N ALA A 87 2.79 -23.89 0.73
CA ALA A 87 3.29 -22.54 0.97
C ALA A 87 3.24 -22.18 2.46
N THR A 88 2.14 -22.51 3.13
CA THR A 88 1.98 -22.37 4.58
C THR A 88 3.06 -23.15 5.34
N GLY A 89 3.29 -24.41 4.98
CA GLY A 89 4.33 -25.24 5.58
C GLY A 89 5.73 -24.65 5.40
N LEU A 90 6.04 -24.15 4.19
CA LEU A 90 7.33 -23.52 3.88
C LEU A 90 7.56 -22.24 4.69
N ALA A 91 6.55 -21.37 4.80
CA ALA A 91 6.64 -20.15 5.61
C ALA A 91 6.76 -20.44 7.11
N ARG A 92 6.01 -21.42 7.63
CA ARG A 92 6.15 -21.89 9.00
C ARG A 92 7.55 -22.44 9.26
N ALA A 93 8.08 -23.24 8.33
CA ALA A 93 9.45 -23.73 8.39
C ALA A 93 10.49 -22.60 8.34
N ALA A 94 10.20 -21.48 7.68
CA ALA A 94 11.03 -20.27 7.66
C ALA A 94 10.89 -19.36 8.90
N GLY A 95 10.08 -19.77 9.88
CA GLY A 95 9.95 -19.07 11.17
C GLY A 95 8.69 -18.20 11.29
N PHE A 96 7.66 -18.44 10.48
CA PHE A 96 6.37 -17.74 10.53
C PHE A 96 5.23 -18.67 11.00
N PRO A 97 5.17 -19.04 12.30
CA PRO A 97 4.33 -20.15 12.78
C PRO A 97 2.83 -19.92 12.60
N GLN A 98 2.36 -18.66 12.62
CA GLN A 98 0.95 -18.30 12.48
C GLN A 98 0.57 -17.93 11.04
N GLN A 99 1.54 -17.80 10.14
CA GLN A 99 1.25 -17.42 8.76
C GLN A 99 0.56 -18.56 8.04
N THR A 100 -0.50 -18.23 7.31
CA THR A 100 -1.29 -19.17 6.51
C THR A 100 -1.61 -18.51 5.18
N PHE A 101 -1.47 -19.25 4.09
CA PHE A 101 -1.72 -18.77 2.73
C PHE A 101 -2.91 -19.50 2.12
N ARG A 102 -3.71 -18.79 1.33
CA ARG A 102 -4.88 -19.34 0.61
C ARG A 102 -4.74 -19.11 -0.89
N GLY A 103 -5.13 -20.11 -1.67
CA GLY A 103 -5.00 -20.11 -3.12
C GLY A 103 -3.58 -20.35 -3.62
N ASP A 104 -3.34 -19.97 -4.86
CA ASP A 104 -2.02 -20.11 -5.48
C ASP A 104 -1.02 -19.09 -4.93
N ILE A 105 0.23 -19.54 -4.78
CA ILE A 105 1.32 -18.74 -4.23
C ILE A 105 2.51 -18.87 -5.16
N PHE A 106 3.07 -17.72 -5.55
CA PHE A 106 4.32 -17.67 -6.30
C PHE A 106 5.45 -17.27 -5.36
N VAL A 107 6.61 -17.90 -5.50
CA VAL A 107 7.80 -17.58 -4.71
C VAL A 107 8.83 -16.97 -5.63
N GLY A 108 9.34 -15.80 -5.26
CA GLY A 108 10.41 -15.11 -5.97
C GLY A 108 11.65 -15.01 -5.10
N ARG A 109 12.82 -15.10 -5.76
CA ARG A 109 14.11 -14.80 -5.17
C ARG A 109 14.77 -13.66 -5.93
N VAL A 110 15.33 -12.72 -5.19
CA VAL A 110 16.11 -11.61 -5.74
C VAL A 110 17.43 -11.51 -4.98
N PHE A 111 18.44 -11.03 -5.69
CA PHE A 111 19.66 -10.52 -5.09
C PHE A 111 19.56 -8.99 -5.09
N ASP A 112 19.81 -8.37 -3.94
CA ASP A 112 19.73 -6.93 -3.76
C ASP A 112 20.77 -6.50 -2.71
N ASP A 113 21.89 -5.94 -3.16
CA ASP A 113 22.94 -5.47 -2.24
C ASP A 113 22.62 -4.13 -1.57
N THR A 114 21.44 -3.55 -1.86
CA THR A 114 20.93 -2.26 -1.38
C THR A 114 21.74 -1.03 -1.82
N GLU A 115 22.77 -1.23 -2.65
CA GLU A 115 23.67 -0.18 -3.11
C GLU A 115 23.58 -0.03 -4.63
N ASP A 116 24.03 -1.04 -5.38
CA ASP A 116 24.29 -0.93 -6.82
C ASP A 116 23.74 -2.12 -7.65
N GLU A 117 23.61 -3.32 -7.07
CA GLU A 117 23.23 -4.53 -7.80
C GLU A 117 21.86 -5.06 -7.34
N TRP A 118 20.90 -5.02 -8.26
CA TRP A 118 19.61 -5.68 -8.12
C TRP A 118 19.35 -6.63 -9.29
N ARG A 119 19.03 -7.88 -8.99
CA ARG A 119 18.62 -8.84 -10.03
C ARG A 119 17.70 -9.94 -9.51
N ARG A 120 16.87 -10.44 -10.41
CA ARG A 120 16.11 -11.68 -10.16
C ARG A 120 17.05 -12.87 -10.21
N VAL A 121 16.83 -13.81 -9.31
CA VAL A 121 17.63 -15.04 -9.21
C VAL A 121 16.70 -16.22 -9.31
N ASP A 122 17.15 -17.26 -10.00
CA ASP A 122 16.37 -18.49 -10.13
C ASP A 122 16.03 -19.08 -8.76
N PHE A 123 14.77 -19.47 -8.61
CA PHE A 123 14.27 -20.19 -7.45
C PHE A 123 13.82 -21.60 -7.89
N PRO A 124 14.76 -22.55 -8.03
CA PRO A 124 14.43 -23.90 -8.47
C PRO A 124 13.65 -24.64 -7.40
N LEU A 125 12.91 -25.67 -7.82
CA LEU A 125 12.07 -26.48 -6.92
C LEU A 125 12.86 -27.14 -5.78
N SER A 126 14.16 -27.38 -5.96
CA SER A 126 15.04 -27.88 -4.90
C SER A 126 15.15 -26.94 -3.70
N LEU A 127 14.85 -25.64 -3.87
CA LEU A 127 14.78 -24.66 -2.79
C LEU A 127 13.42 -24.64 -2.07
N CYS A 128 12.39 -25.32 -2.61
CA CYS A 128 11.09 -25.49 -1.95
C CYS A 128 11.11 -26.62 -0.91
N ASN A 129 12.11 -26.62 -0.02
CA ASN A 129 12.31 -27.62 1.02
C ASN A 129 12.56 -26.93 2.37
N SER A 130 11.98 -27.47 3.45
CA SER A 130 12.20 -26.98 4.82
C SER A 130 13.66 -27.03 5.27
N ASP A 131 14.46 -27.90 4.65
CA ASP A 131 15.89 -28.06 4.97
C ASP A 131 16.80 -27.20 4.09
N ALA A 132 16.23 -26.40 3.17
CA ALA A 132 17.02 -25.52 2.32
C ALA A 132 17.77 -24.49 3.17
N GLU A 133 18.99 -24.15 2.75
CA GLU A 133 19.89 -23.28 3.51
C GLU A 133 19.26 -21.91 3.82
N TRP A 134 18.51 -21.36 2.86
CA TRP A 134 17.81 -20.09 3.02
C TRP A 134 16.77 -20.13 4.14
N VAL A 135 16.10 -21.27 4.39
CA VAL A 135 15.09 -21.42 5.46
C VAL A 135 15.77 -21.28 6.82
N THR A 136 16.93 -21.90 6.98
CA THR A 136 17.74 -21.78 8.20
C THR A 136 18.28 -20.36 8.39
N LYS A 137 18.77 -19.73 7.32
CA LYS A 137 19.21 -18.32 7.34
C LYS A 137 18.05 -17.38 7.72
N CYS A 138 16.87 -17.60 7.17
CA CYS A 138 15.66 -16.83 7.47
C CYS A 138 15.26 -16.94 8.95
N LYS A 139 15.27 -18.15 9.53
CA LYS A 139 15.03 -18.35 10.97
C LYS A 139 15.99 -17.52 11.83
N LYS A 140 17.29 -17.60 11.56
CA LYS A 140 18.31 -16.82 12.27
C LYS A 140 18.10 -15.31 12.11
N GLN A 141 17.73 -14.86 10.91
CA GLN A 141 17.41 -13.46 10.64
C GLN A 141 16.20 -13.00 11.47
N ARG A 142 15.17 -13.83 11.64
CA ARG A 142 13.99 -13.52 12.47
C ARG A 142 14.30 -13.52 13.96
N GLU A 143 15.07 -14.47 14.46
CA GLU A 143 15.48 -14.54 15.88
C GLU A 143 16.23 -13.28 16.32
N ARG A 144 16.97 -12.65 15.39
CA ARG A 144 17.72 -11.43 15.63
C ARG A 144 16.88 -10.15 15.53
N ARG A 145 15.64 -10.24 15.04
CA ARG A 145 14.76 -9.06 14.93
C ARG A 145 14.09 -8.76 16.24
N SER A 146 14.26 -7.52 16.69
CA SER A 146 13.43 -6.90 17.72
C SER A 146 12.00 -6.74 17.19
N SER A 147 10.99 -6.80 18.07
CA SER A 147 9.59 -6.55 17.72
C SER A 147 9.36 -5.17 17.08
N CYS A 148 10.28 -4.22 17.28
CA CYS A 148 10.27 -2.89 16.67
C CYS A 148 10.57 -2.94 15.15
N ASP A 149 11.47 -3.83 14.71
CA ASP A 149 11.94 -3.91 13.31
C ASP A 149 10.86 -4.48 12.37
N ILE A 150 9.97 -5.32 12.89
CA ILE A 150 8.85 -5.89 12.11
C ILE A 150 7.86 -4.79 11.70
N LYS A 151 7.60 -3.82 12.58
CA LYS A 151 6.68 -2.72 12.30
C LYS A 151 7.28 -1.75 11.28
N SER A 152 8.54 -1.36 11.49
CA SER A 152 9.31 -0.50 10.57
C SER A 152 9.40 -1.10 9.15
N LEU A 153 9.67 -2.41 9.06
CA LEU A 153 9.77 -3.10 7.77
C LEU A 153 8.41 -3.35 7.11
N ALA A 154 7.37 -3.70 7.87
CA ALA A 154 6.01 -3.81 7.34
C ALA A 154 5.48 -2.44 6.86
N ASP A 155 5.95 -1.36 7.49
CA ASP A 155 5.70 0.00 7.06
C ASP A 155 6.48 0.36 5.80
N GLN A 156 7.78 0.03 5.69
CA GLN A 156 8.59 0.26 4.48
C GLN A 156 8.23 -0.61 3.28
N ILE A 157 8.07 -1.93 3.46
CA ILE A 157 7.69 -2.87 2.40
C ILE A 157 6.22 -2.67 2.02
N GLY A 158 5.38 -2.33 2.99
CA GLY A 158 4.01 -1.92 2.72
C GLY A 158 3.92 -0.57 2.01
N ALA A 159 4.75 0.42 2.34
CA ALA A 159 4.71 1.75 1.71
C ALA A 159 5.00 1.69 0.19
N ASN A 160 5.80 0.72 -0.25
CA ASN A 160 6.12 0.50 -1.67
C ASN A 160 5.30 -0.63 -2.32
N ASN A 161 4.32 -1.19 -1.61
CA ASN A 161 3.41 -2.18 -2.19
C ASN A 161 2.16 -1.46 -2.74
N PRO A 162 1.88 -1.48 -4.05
CA PRO A 162 0.65 -0.89 -4.62
C PRO A 162 -0.65 -1.53 -4.07
N ALA A 163 -0.56 -2.68 -3.38
CA ALA A 163 -1.66 -3.31 -2.66
C ALA A 163 -1.98 -2.68 -1.28
N LYS A 164 -1.08 -1.86 -0.73
CA LYS A 164 -1.35 -1.13 0.52
C LYS A 164 -2.19 0.08 0.16
N VAL A 165 -3.50 -0.09 0.26
CA VAL A 165 -4.44 1.03 0.36
C VAL A 165 -4.11 1.75 1.67
N THR A 166 -3.20 2.72 1.63
CA THR A 166 -3.05 3.72 2.68
C THR A 166 -4.10 4.82 2.45
N PRO A 167 -4.47 5.59 3.48
CA PRO A 167 -5.31 6.77 3.30
C PRO A 167 -4.77 7.74 2.23
N ASP A 168 -3.46 7.72 1.98
CA ASP A 168 -2.80 8.50 0.94
C ASP A 168 -3.03 7.91 -0.47
N THR A 169 -3.05 6.59 -0.66
CA THR A 169 -3.39 5.97 -1.97
C THR A 169 -4.87 6.15 -2.34
N MET A 170 -5.75 6.43 -1.36
CA MET A 170 -7.12 6.86 -1.62
C MET A 170 -7.22 8.33 -2.07
N GLN A 171 -6.20 9.16 -1.81
CA GLN A 171 -6.15 10.56 -2.24
C GLN A 171 -5.64 10.71 -3.68
N ASP A 172 -4.95 9.71 -4.24
CA ASP A 172 -4.36 9.77 -5.59
C ASP A 172 -5.36 9.54 -6.75
N ALA A 173 -6.65 9.35 -6.47
CA ALA A 173 -7.67 9.23 -7.51
C ALA A 173 -8.22 10.57 -8.02
N THR A 174 -7.93 11.67 -7.32
CA THR A 174 -8.43 13.00 -7.65
C THR A 174 -7.38 13.85 -8.37
N PRO A 175 -7.74 14.66 -9.38
CA PRO A 175 -6.79 15.55 -10.04
C PRO A 175 -6.14 16.50 -9.02
N THR A 176 -4.81 16.53 -9.02
CA THR A 176 -4.01 17.44 -8.19
C THR A 176 -2.94 18.13 -9.01
N GLY A 177 -2.41 19.24 -8.51
CA GLY A 177 -1.27 19.92 -9.11
C GLY A 177 -0.64 20.94 -8.18
N GLU A 178 0.62 21.27 -8.47
CA GLU A 178 1.43 22.17 -7.67
C GLU A 178 2.19 23.16 -8.54
N THR A 179 2.23 24.42 -8.09
CA THR A 179 3.03 25.50 -8.67
C THR A 179 3.87 26.15 -7.57
N ASP A 180 4.74 27.09 -7.94
CA ASP A 180 5.51 27.89 -6.98
C ASP A 180 4.62 28.74 -6.07
N ALA A 181 3.45 29.18 -6.55
CA ALA A 181 2.56 30.09 -5.83
C ALA A 181 1.44 29.38 -5.04
N TYR A 182 0.95 28.24 -5.52
CA TYR A 182 -0.16 27.51 -4.90
C TYR A 182 -0.15 26.02 -5.24
N LYS A 183 -0.81 25.23 -4.39
CA LYS A 183 -1.17 23.83 -4.65
C LYS A 183 -2.68 23.71 -4.76
N TRP A 184 -3.17 22.82 -5.61
CA TRP A 184 -4.60 22.59 -5.77
C TRP A 184 -4.94 21.11 -5.83
N ARG A 185 -6.18 20.78 -5.44
CA ARG A 185 -6.78 19.46 -5.60
C ARG A 185 -8.26 19.60 -5.92
N GLN A 186 -8.82 18.64 -6.65
CA GLN A 186 -10.22 18.64 -7.06
C GLN A 186 -10.91 17.33 -6.67
N THR A 187 -11.98 17.39 -5.89
CA THR A 187 -12.91 16.27 -5.68
C THR A 187 -14.04 16.31 -6.73
N ASP A 188 -14.99 15.39 -6.65
CA ASP A 188 -16.15 15.38 -7.54
C ASP A 188 -17.06 16.61 -7.36
N ASP A 189 -16.99 17.26 -6.20
CA ASP A 189 -17.86 18.35 -5.76
C ASP A 189 -17.14 19.68 -5.49
N GLU A 190 -15.83 19.68 -5.23
CA GLU A 190 -15.09 20.87 -4.82
C GLU A 190 -13.70 20.99 -5.47
N VAL A 191 -13.22 22.23 -5.59
CA VAL A 191 -11.82 22.54 -5.94
C VAL A 191 -11.21 23.30 -4.79
N GLU A 192 -10.20 22.73 -4.16
CA GLU A 192 -9.45 23.37 -3.07
C GLU A 192 -8.12 23.92 -3.60
N VAL A 193 -7.88 25.22 -3.38
CA VAL A 193 -6.62 25.89 -3.75
C VAL A 193 -5.97 26.46 -2.49
N THR A 194 -4.75 26.00 -2.19
CA THR A 194 -3.94 26.46 -1.06
C THR A 194 -2.76 27.30 -1.54
N PHE A 195 -2.73 28.58 -1.19
CA PHE A 195 -1.67 29.52 -1.59
C PHE A 195 -0.47 29.46 -0.62
N LYS A 196 0.74 29.35 -1.17
CA LYS A 196 2.02 29.31 -0.44
C LYS A 196 2.49 30.73 -0.10
N THR A 197 1.70 31.46 0.68
CA THR A 197 2.04 32.84 1.04
C THR A 197 2.60 32.90 2.45
N GLU A 198 3.85 33.32 2.60
CA GLU A 198 4.49 33.44 3.91
C GLU A 198 4.03 34.69 4.66
N GLY A 199 3.97 34.60 6.00
CA GLY A 199 3.75 35.76 6.87
C GLY A 199 2.31 36.30 6.93
N LEU A 200 1.30 35.48 6.57
CA LEU A 200 -0.10 35.77 6.88
C LEU A 200 -0.50 35.17 8.23
N GLN A 201 -1.08 35.99 9.10
CA GLN A 201 -1.67 35.55 10.37
C GLN A 201 -3.20 35.62 10.31
N LYS A 202 -3.89 34.98 11.25
CA LYS A 202 -5.37 34.95 11.34
C LYS A 202 -6.00 36.35 11.36
N GLY A 203 -5.26 37.39 11.77
CA GLY A 203 -5.69 38.78 11.78
C GLY A 203 -5.68 39.49 10.42
N ASP A 204 -4.97 38.95 9.42
CA ASP A 204 -4.66 39.63 8.16
C ASP A 204 -5.75 39.49 7.08
N LYS A 205 -6.96 39.07 7.46
CA LYS A 205 -8.08 38.84 6.52
C LYS A 205 -8.40 40.02 5.60
N LYS A 206 -8.12 41.27 6.03
CA LYS A 206 -8.35 42.48 5.22
C LYS A 206 -7.32 42.64 4.09
N LEU A 207 -6.19 41.95 4.17
CA LEU A 207 -5.13 41.97 3.18
C LEU A 207 -5.33 40.94 2.07
N VAL A 208 -6.31 40.04 2.22
CA VAL A 208 -6.63 39.00 1.24
C VAL A 208 -7.95 39.35 0.57
N LYS A 209 -7.95 39.43 -0.76
CA LYS A 209 -9.17 39.58 -1.57
C LYS A 209 -9.29 38.38 -2.48
N VAL A 210 -10.45 37.76 -2.48
CA VAL A 210 -10.77 36.61 -3.31
C VAL A 210 -12.03 36.94 -4.11
N ALA A 211 -11.98 36.77 -5.42
CA ALA A 211 -13.12 36.93 -6.31
C ALA A 211 -13.30 35.65 -7.15
N PHE A 212 -14.49 35.07 -7.06
CA PHE A 212 -14.90 33.91 -7.83
C PHE A 212 -15.89 34.33 -8.91
N THR A 213 -15.69 33.85 -10.13
CA THR A 213 -16.72 33.85 -11.19
C THR A 213 -16.87 32.44 -11.74
N ARG A 214 -17.79 32.23 -12.70
CA ARG A 214 -18.12 30.90 -13.23
C ARG A 214 -16.91 30.11 -13.78
N ALA A 215 -15.86 30.79 -14.25
CA ALA A 215 -14.67 30.15 -14.81
C ALA A 215 -13.37 30.88 -14.45
N HIS A 216 -13.38 31.72 -13.41
CA HIS A 216 -12.24 32.58 -13.06
C HIS A 216 -12.09 32.66 -11.54
N LEU A 217 -10.85 32.52 -11.06
CA LEU A 217 -10.49 32.71 -9.65
C LEU A 217 -9.39 33.76 -9.59
N LYS A 218 -9.70 34.92 -9.01
CA LYS A 218 -8.72 35.96 -8.75
C LYS A 218 -8.42 36.05 -7.26
N VAL A 219 -7.15 35.95 -6.88
CA VAL A 219 -6.69 36.13 -5.49
C VAL A 219 -5.62 37.19 -5.43
N GLU A 220 -5.86 38.19 -4.60
CA GLU A 220 -4.91 39.26 -4.30
C GLU A 220 -4.51 39.20 -2.83
N VAL A 221 -3.20 39.23 -2.56
CA VAL A 221 -2.64 39.34 -1.21
C VAL A 221 -1.81 40.62 -1.13
N ARG A 222 -2.12 41.49 -0.15
CA ARG A 222 -1.46 42.80 0.03
C ARG A 222 -1.46 43.66 -1.25
N GLY A 223 -2.49 43.51 -2.09
CA GLY A 223 -2.63 44.24 -3.36
C GLY A 223 -1.83 43.66 -4.54
N GLN A 224 -1.13 42.53 -4.36
CA GLN A 224 -0.48 41.79 -5.44
C GLN A 224 -1.35 40.60 -5.84
N ALA A 225 -1.58 40.43 -7.15
CA ALA A 225 -2.29 39.28 -7.68
C ALA A 225 -1.39 38.03 -7.58
N VAL A 226 -1.89 36.99 -6.91
CA VAL A 226 -1.24 35.68 -6.78
C VAL A 226 -1.77 34.72 -7.85
N ILE A 227 -3.02 34.92 -8.26
CA ILE A 227 -3.66 34.28 -9.40
C ILE A 227 -4.68 35.27 -9.99
N ASP A 228 -4.71 35.37 -11.31
CA ASP A 228 -5.74 36.05 -12.08
C ASP A 228 -6.22 35.08 -13.16
#